data_AF-A0A371KKL7-F1
#
_entry.id   AF-A0A371KKL7-F1
#
_cell.length_a   1.000
_cell.length_b   1.000
_cell.length_c   1.000
_cell.angle_alpha   90.00
_cell.angle_beta   90.00
_cell.angle_gamma   90.00
#
_symmetry.space_group_name_H-M   'P 1'
#
loop_
_entity.id
_entity.type
_entity.pdbx_description
1 polymer ?
#
loop_
_entity_poly.entity_id
_entity_poly.type
_entity_poly.pdbx_seq_one_letter_code
_entity_poly.pdbx_strand_id
1 'polypeptide(L)'
;PHQDIISQRIATLYRLPEIKHGVLVVPIATALHRLAPTRFLLGSGLLLDVGQKLDVEEMRARLEAAGYRCVDTVYEHGEFAVRGALIDLFPMGSDTPFRIDLFDDEIETLRTFDPETQRSVDKVESIRLLPAREFPLEKKAVTDFR
;
A
#
# COMPACT_ATOMS: atom_id res chain seq x y z
N PRO A 1 10.34 -1.65 12.85
CA PRO A 1 9.04 -1.90 13.53
C PRO A 1 8.30 -3.04 12.80
N HIS A 2 7.34 -3.70 13.46
CA HIS A 2 6.47 -4.68 12.78
C HIS A 2 5.65 -3.99 11.67
N GLN A 3 5.35 -4.68 10.57
CA GLN A 3 4.67 -4.06 9.42
C GLN A 3 3.28 -3.54 9.78
N ASP A 4 2.55 -4.24 10.65
CA ASP A 4 1.22 -3.80 11.10
C ASP A 4 1.27 -2.46 11.85
N ILE A 5 2.31 -2.21 12.63
CA ILE A 5 2.49 -0.92 13.32
C ILE A 5 2.74 0.19 12.29
N ILE A 6 3.52 -0.10 11.25
CA ILE A 6 3.81 0.85 10.17
C ILE A 6 2.54 1.13 9.37
N SER A 7 1.79 0.08 9.01
CA SER A 7 0.49 0.14 8.34
C SER A 7 -0.49 1.03 9.12
N GLN A 8 -0.66 0.77 10.42
CA GLN A 8 -1.55 1.55 11.28
C GLN A 8 -1.12 3.03 11.39
N ARG A 9 0.18 3.29 11.50
CA ARG A 9 0.72 4.66 11.54
C ARG A 9 0.46 5.40 10.24
N ILE A 10 0.75 4.79 9.09
CA ILE A 10 0.53 5.37 7.77
C ILE A 10 -0.96 5.68 7.57
N ALA A 11 -1.86 4.74 7.90
CA ALA A 11 -3.30 4.96 7.83
C ALA A 11 -3.79 6.10 8.74
N THR A 12 -3.20 6.22 9.94
CA THR A 12 -3.52 7.31 10.87
C THR A 12 -3.06 8.65 10.33
N LEU A 13 -1.81 8.74 9.87
CA LEU A 13 -1.23 9.98 9.33
C LEU A 13 -1.90 10.41 8.02
N TYR A 14 -2.35 9.47 7.20
CA TYR A 14 -3.09 9.76 5.96
C TYR A 14 -4.47 10.36 6.24
N ARG A 15 -5.21 9.82 7.22
CA ARG A 15 -6.56 10.30 7.57
C ARG A 15 -6.54 11.58 8.40
N LEU A 16 -5.51 11.79 9.21
CA LEU A 16 -5.45 12.88 10.19
C LEU A 16 -5.76 14.28 9.63
N PRO A 17 -5.30 14.69 8.43
CA PRO A 17 -5.63 16.00 7.86
C PRO A 17 -7.12 16.20 7.54
N GLU A 18 -7.87 15.11 7.33
CA GLU A 18 -9.29 15.16 6.94
C GLU A 18 -10.25 15.04 8.14
N ILE A 19 -9.73 14.61 9.30
CA ILE A 19 -10.53 14.44 10.52
C ILE A 19 -11.00 15.81 11.03
N LYS A 20 -12.32 16.02 11.04
CA LYS A 20 -12.94 17.23 11.59
C LYS A 20 -13.25 17.13 13.09
N HIS A 21 -13.53 15.92 13.58
CA HIS A 21 -13.88 15.65 14.98
C HIS A 21 -13.31 14.30 15.40
N GLY A 22 -12.69 14.22 16.58
CA GLY A 22 -12.12 12.99 17.13
C GLY A 22 -11.13 13.24 18.26
N VAL A 23 -10.59 12.17 18.83
CA VAL A 23 -9.51 12.21 19.83
C VAL A 23 -8.35 11.37 19.34
N LEU A 24 -7.17 11.98 19.23
CA LEU A 24 -5.92 11.28 18.94
C LEU A 24 -5.07 11.25 20.22
N VAL A 25 -4.77 10.04 20.71
CA VAL A 25 -3.90 9.83 21.86
C VAL A 25 -2.50 9.52 21.36
N VAL A 26 -1.52 10.32 21.78
CA VAL A 26 -0.12 10.16 21.35
C VAL A 26 0.81 10.26 22.58
N PRO A 27 1.69 9.27 22.81
CA PRO A 27 2.73 9.40 23.82
C PRO A 27 3.68 10.56 23.51
N ILE A 28 4.22 11.22 24.54
CA ILE A 28 5.13 12.36 24.36
C ILE A 28 6.34 12.01 23.48
N ALA A 29 6.89 10.81 23.62
CA ALA A 29 8.01 10.34 22.81
C ALA A 29 7.65 10.22 21.32
N THR A 30 6.41 9.83 20.99
CA THR A 30 5.93 9.73 19.61
C THR A 30 5.65 11.10 19.02
N ALA A 31 5.10 12.03 19.81
CA ALA A 31 4.82 13.40 19.37
C ALA A 31 6.10 14.18 19.00
N LEU A 32 7.22 13.87 19.65
CA LEU A 32 8.52 14.47 19.36
C LEU A 32 9.24 13.83 18.15
N HIS A 33 8.73 12.71 17.64
CA HIS A 33 9.31 12.04 16.49
C HIS A 33 9.05 12.85 15.21
N ARG A 34 10.12 13.13 14.44
CA ARG A 34 9.96 13.81 13.15
C ARG A 34 9.31 12.87 12.15
N LEU A 35 8.33 13.39 11.41
CA LEU A 35 7.59 12.66 10.39
C LEU A 35 8.00 13.14 8.99
N ALA A 36 7.74 12.32 7.97
CA ALA A 36 7.83 12.78 6.60
C ALA A 36 6.79 13.88 6.32
N PRO A 37 7.06 14.75 5.33
CA PRO A 37 6.09 15.74 4.88
C PRO A 37 4.76 15.09 4.47
N THR A 38 3.63 15.68 4.85
CA THR A 38 2.28 15.18 4.51
C THR A 38 2.09 14.95 3.01
N ARG A 39 2.69 15.79 2.16
CA ARG A 39 2.70 15.65 0.70
C ARG A 39 3.20 14.29 0.20
N PHE A 40 4.09 13.65 0.96
CA PHE A 40 4.61 12.33 0.61
C PHE A 40 3.54 11.25 0.78
N LEU A 41 2.80 11.30 1.89
CA LEU A 41 1.71 10.35 2.14
C LEU A 41 0.53 10.56 1.19
N LEU A 42 0.22 11.82 0.86
CA LEU A 42 -0.93 12.17 0.01
C LEU A 42 -0.63 12.03 -1.50
N GLY A 43 0.62 12.24 -1.93
CA GLY A 43 1.00 12.22 -3.34
C GLY A 43 1.33 10.83 -3.90
N SER A 44 1.50 9.83 -3.05
CA SER A 44 1.91 8.47 -3.43
C SER A 44 0.77 7.44 -3.36
N GLY A 45 -0.47 7.90 -3.27
CA GLY A 45 -1.64 7.01 -3.29
C GLY A 45 -1.91 6.49 -4.70
N LEU A 46 -2.07 5.17 -4.85
CA LEU A 46 -2.50 4.56 -6.11
C LEU A 46 -3.94 4.06 -5.95
N LEU A 47 -4.81 4.47 -6.88
CA LEU A 47 -6.18 3.96 -6.99
C LEU A 47 -6.23 3.01 -8.19
N LEU A 48 -6.83 1.84 -7.98
CA LEU A 48 -7.07 0.85 -9.02
C LEU A 48 -8.56 0.52 -9.05
N ASP A 49 -9.18 0.61 -10.22
CA ASP A 49 -10.59 0.31 -10.44
C ASP A 49 -10.75 -0.88 -11.39
N VAL A 50 -11.82 -1.67 -11.22
CA VAL A 50 -12.19 -2.71 -12.21
C VAL A 50 -12.43 -2.06 -13.58
N GLY A 51 -11.92 -2.68 -14.64
CA GLY A 51 -11.96 -2.18 -16.02
C GLY A 51 -10.85 -1.19 -16.37
N GLN A 52 -9.95 -0.88 -15.43
CA GLN A 52 -8.78 -0.05 -15.70
C GLN A 52 -7.71 -0.86 -16.45
N LYS A 53 -7.04 -0.23 -17.42
CA LYS A 53 -5.82 -0.78 -18.02
C LYS A 53 -4.65 -0.74 -17.04
N LEU A 54 -3.93 -1.84 -16.92
CA LEU A 54 -2.79 -2.02 -16.03
C LEU A 54 -1.67 -2.77 -16.72
N ASP A 55 -0.53 -2.09 -16.92
CA ASP A 55 0.72 -2.73 -17.30
C ASP A 55 1.40 -3.32 -16.04
N VAL A 56 1.64 -4.63 -16.06
CA VAL A 56 2.17 -5.38 -14.92
C VAL A 56 3.59 -4.94 -14.55
N GLU A 57 4.44 -4.65 -15.53
CA GLU A 57 5.84 -4.28 -15.30
C GLU A 57 5.94 -2.83 -14.81
N GLU A 58 5.11 -1.93 -15.34
CA GLU A 58 5.00 -0.58 -14.81
C GLU A 58 4.47 -0.60 -13.37
N MET A 59 3.46 -1.42 -13.10
CA MET A 59 2.89 -1.57 -11.75
C MET A 59 3.93 -2.11 -10.77
N ARG A 60 4.70 -3.14 -11.15
CA ARG A 60 5.81 -3.68 -10.37
C ARG A 60 6.81 -2.56 -10.02
N ALA A 61 7.28 -1.81 -11.02
CA ALA A 61 8.25 -0.74 -10.81
C ALA A 61 7.70 0.36 -9.87
N ARG A 62 6.41 0.70 -10.00
CA ARG A 62 5.73 1.66 -9.12
C ARG A 62 5.64 1.16 -7.67
N LEU A 63 5.28 -0.11 -7.47
CA LEU A 63 5.23 -0.72 -6.14
C LEU A 63 6.60 -0.76 -5.47
N GLU A 64 7.64 -1.16 -6.19
CA GLU A 64 9.02 -1.18 -5.70
C GLU A 64 9.51 0.24 -5.34
N ALA A 65 9.22 1.23 -6.18
CA ALA A 65 9.53 2.64 -5.90
C ALA A 65 8.77 3.17 -4.66
N ALA A 66 7.54 2.69 -4.44
CA ALA A 66 6.75 2.98 -3.24
C ALA A 66 7.23 2.21 -2.00
N GLY A 67 8.22 1.32 -2.14
CA GLY A 67 8.87 0.58 -1.06
C GLY A 67 8.26 -0.78 -0.73
N TYR A 68 7.35 -1.29 -1.56
CA TYR A 68 6.80 -2.64 -1.42
C TYR A 68 7.85 -3.70 -1.76
N ARG A 69 7.75 -4.87 -1.13
CA ARG A 69 8.65 -6.02 -1.34
C ARG A 69 8.01 -7.01 -2.32
N CYS A 70 8.71 -7.34 -3.40
CA CYS A 70 8.33 -8.45 -4.26
C CYS A 70 8.67 -9.77 -3.55
N VAL A 71 7.67 -10.62 -3.36
CA VAL A 71 7.79 -11.93 -2.68
C VAL A 71 7.07 -13.01 -3.50
N ASP A 72 7.33 -14.28 -3.19
CA ASP A 72 6.65 -15.40 -3.85
C ASP A 72 5.20 -15.57 -3.38
N THR A 73 4.92 -15.24 -2.12
CA THR A 73 3.60 -15.35 -1.50
C THR A 73 3.43 -14.23 -0.49
N VAL A 74 2.30 -13.53 -0.57
CA VAL A 74 1.99 -12.35 0.25
C VAL A 74 1.38 -12.79 1.57
N TYR A 75 2.00 -12.38 2.67
CA TYR A 75 1.53 -12.62 4.03
C TYR A 75 1.41 -11.34 4.85
N GLU A 76 2.32 -10.39 4.66
CA GLU A 76 2.42 -9.17 5.47
C GLU A 76 2.11 -7.91 4.66
N HIS A 77 1.72 -6.85 5.36
CA HIS A 77 1.62 -5.51 4.79
C HIS A 77 2.94 -5.06 4.11
N GLY A 78 2.81 -4.39 2.97
CA GLY A 78 3.96 -3.93 2.19
C GLY A 78 4.54 -5.00 1.26
N GLU A 79 3.87 -6.13 1.09
CA GLU A 79 4.29 -7.19 0.18
C GLU A 79 3.42 -7.25 -1.06
N PHE A 80 4.02 -7.70 -2.17
CA PHE A 80 3.29 -8.03 -3.39
C PHE A 80 3.93 -9.22 -4.10
N ALA A 81 3.13 -9.93 -4.89
CA ALA A 81 3.56 -11.04 -5.73
C ALA A 81 2.89 -10.92 -7.10
N VAL A 82 3.61 -11.30 -8.17
CA VAL A 82 3.11 -11.29 -9.54
C VAL A 82 3.23 -12.71 -10.11
N ARG A 83 2.11 -13.25 -10.58
CA ARG A 83 1.98 -14.63 -11.08
C ARG A 83 1.17 -14.63 -12.38
N GLY A 84 1.85 -14.37 -13.49
CA GLY A 84 1.19 -14.21 -14.80
C GLY A 84 0.22 -13.03 -14.77
N ALA A 85 -1.06 -13.31 -14.95
CA ALA A 85 -2.13 -12.31 -14.92
C ALA A 85 -2.63 -11.96 -13.50
N LEU A 86 -2.12 -12.62 -12.46
CA LEU A 86 -2.49 -12.35 -11.08
C LEU A 86 -1.46 -11.47 -10.39
N ILE A 87 -1.94 -10.45 -9.68
CA ILE A 87 -1.12 -9.65 -8.76
C ILE A 87 -1.75 -9.72 -7.38
N ASP A 88 -1.02 -10.28 -6.42
CA ASP A 88 -1.39 -10.21 -5.01
C ASP A 88 -0.64 -9.06 -4.34
N LEU A 89 -1.32 -8.31 -3.49
CA LEU A 89 -0.78 -7.12 -2.86
C LEU A 89 -1.41 -6.94 -1.48
N PHE A 90 -0.59 -6.67 -0.46
CA PHE A 90 -1.07 -6.28 0.86
C PHE A 90 -0.74 -4.81 1.11
N PRO A 91 -1.68 -3.88 0.87
CA PRO A 91 -1.42 -2.46 0.96
C PRO A 91 -1.21 -1.99 2.38
N MET A 92 -0.32 -1.02 2.59
CA MET A 92 -0.29 -0.31 3.87
C MET A 92 -1.62 0.40 4.12
N GLY A 93 -2.11 0.29 5.35
CA GLY A 93 -3.36 0.88 5.82
C GLY A 93 -4.65 0.16 5.42
N SER A 94 -4.54 -1.00 4.78
CA SER A 94 -5.67 -1.92 4.57
C SER A 94 -5.67 -3.02 5.62
N ASP A 95 -6.83 -3.50 6.06
CA ASP A 95 -6.91 -4.63 6.99
C ASP A 95 -6.75 -5.99 6.29
N THR A 96 -6.95 -6.03 4.96
CA THR A 96 -6.89 -7.26 4.16
C THR A 96 -6.05 -7.08 2.90
N PRO A 97 -5.38 -8.14 2.41
CA PRO A 97 -4.71 -8.11 1.12
C PRO A 97 -5.69 -8.29 -0.03
N PHE A 98 -5.25 -7.92 -1.23
CA PHE A 98 -6.04 -7.97 -2.46
C PHE A 98 -5.36 -8.80 -3.54
N ARG A 99 -6.18 -9.50 -4.31
CA ARG A 99 -5.84 -10.19 -5.54
C ARG A 99 -6.46 -9.43 -6.71
N ILE A 100 -5.61 -9.01 -7.63
CA ILE A 100 -5.94 -8.35 -8.89
C ILE A 100 -5.84 -9.42 -9.97
N ASP A 101 -6.93 -9.65 -10.68
CA ASP A 101 -7.01 -10.58 -11.81
C ASP A 101 -7.11 -9.80 -13.11
N LEU A 102 -6.18 -10.05 -14.03
CA LEU A 102 -6.08 -9.35 -15.30
C LEU A 102 -6.58 -10.22 -16.44
N PHE A 103 -7.32 -9.60 -17.35
CA PHE A 103 -7.59 -10.18 -18.67
C PHE A 103 -6.86 -9.32 -19.71
N ASP A 104 -5.80 -9.89 -20.30
CA ASP A 104 -4.83 -9.14 -21.12
C ASP A 104 -4.20 -7.98 -20.32
N ASP A 105 -4.46 -6.73 -20.70
CA ASP A 105 -3.98 -5.53 -20.02
C ASP A 105 -5.04 -4.84 -19.15
N GLU A 106 -6.18 -5.48 -18.87
CA GLU A 106 -7.32 -4.89 -18.15
C GLU A 106 -7.61 -5.61 -16.82
N ILE A 107 -7.93 -4.85 -15.78
CA ILE A 107 -8.37 -5.38 -14.48
C ILE A 107 -9.77 -6.00 -14.63
N GLU A 108 -9.83 -7.33 -14.70
CA GLU A 108 -11.10 -8.06 -14.79
C GLU A 108 -11.78 -8.16 -13.43
N THR A 109 -11.05 -8.54 -12.38
CA THR A 109 -11.60 -8.59 -11.02
C THR A 109 -10.62 -8.13 -9.96
N LEU A 110 -11.17 -7.49 -8.92
CA LEU A 110 -10.48 -7.19 -7.67
C LEU A 110 -11.14 -7.96 -6.54
N ARG A 111 -10.35 -8.66 -5.74
CA ARG A 111 -10.86 -9.47 -4.63
C ARG A 111 -10.01 -9.30 -3.38
N THR A 112 -10.62 -9.34 -2.21
CA THR A 112 -9.86 -9.61 -0.98
C THR A 112 -9.47 -11.09 -0.94
N PHE A 113 -8.41 -11.42 -0.21
CA PHE A 113 -8.07 -12.81 0.08
C PHE A 113 -7.55 -12.98 1.50
N ASP A 114 -7.61 -14.21 2.00
CA ASP A 114 -7.06 -14.57 3.30
C ASP A 114 -5.57 -14.93 3.14
N PRO A 115 -4.64 -14.23 3.82
CA PRO A 115 -3.20 -14.45 3.64
C PRO A 115 -2.72 -15.81 4.17
N GLU A 116 -3.43 -16.47 5.07
CA GLU A 116 -3.04 -17.78 5.59
C GLU A 116 -3.47 -18.90 4.65
N THR A 117 -4.71 -18.83 4.15
CA THR A 117 -5.29 -19.87 3.28
C THR A 117 -5.08 -19.61 1.79
N GLN A 118 -4.67 -18.40 1.42
CA GLN A 118 -4.48 -17.92 0.04
C GLN A 118 -5.75 -17.98 -0.84
N ARG A 119 -6.92 -18.04 -0.20
CA ARG A 119 -8.23 -18.11 -0.86
C ARG A 119 -8.86 -16.73 -0.96
N SER A 120 -9.38 -16.41 -2.13
CA SER A 120 -10.16 -15.19 -2.34
C SER A 120 -11.48 -15.23 -1.57
N VAL A 121 -11.91 -14.07 -1.08
CA VAL A 121 -13.08 -13.91 -0.22
C VAL A 121 -14.13 -13.02 -0.92
N ASP A 122 -14.02 -11.70 -0.81
CA ASP A 122 -15.01 -10.75 -1.31
C ASP A 122 -14.55 -10.09 -2.61
N LYS A 123 -15.49 -9.73 -3.49
CA LYS A 123 -15.21 -8.87 -4.64
C LYS A 123 -15.29 -7.40 -4.21
N VAL A 124 -14.40 -6.58 -4.76
CA VAL A 124 -14.41 -5.12 -4.58
C VAL A 124 -14.37 -4.43 -5.94
N GLU A 125 -14.86 -3.20 -6.01
CA GLU A 125 -14.86 -2.41 -7.26
C GLU A 125 -13.57 -1.61 -7.43
N SER A 126 -12.91 -1.28 -6.31
CA SER A 126 -11.68 -0.49 -6.32
C SER A 126 -10.78 -0.81 -5.13
N ILE A 127 -9.48 -0.53 -5.30
CA ILE A 127 -8.45 -0.63 -4.27
C ILE A 127 -7.74 0.71 -4.17
N ARG A 128 -7.51 1.16 -2.93
CA ARG A 128 -6.65 2.32 -2.64
C ARG A 128 -5.40 1.84 -1.92
N LEU A 129 -4.25 2.21 -2.47
CA LEU A 129 -2.94 1.87 -1.95
C LEU A 129 -2.32 3.10 -1.31
N LEU A 130 -1.81 2.95 -0.09
CA LEU A 130 -0.93 3.93 0.53
C LEU A 130 0.54 3.53 0.26
N PRO A 131 1.51 4.45 0.30
CA PRO A 131 2.93 4.11 0.19
C PRO A 131 3.34 3.08 1.26
N ALA A 132 4.30 2.20 0.93
CA ALA A 132 4.71 1.13 1.85
C ALA A 132 5.56 1.61 3.03
N ARG A 133 6.03 2.87 3.01
CA ARG A 133 6.91 3.43 4.03
C ARG A 133 6.47 4.82 4.42
N GLU A 134 6.92 5.23 5.60
CA GLU A 134 6.72 6.57 6.15
C GLU A 134 7.69 7.60 5.55
N PHE A 135 8.54 7.25 4.58
CA PHE A 135 9.52 8.15 3.95
C PHE A 135 9.84 7.74 2.50
N PRO A 136 10.23 8.70 1.63
CA PRO A 136 10.55 8.42 0.23
C PRO A 136 11.83 7.61 0.07
N LEU A 137 11.82 6.68 -0.89
CA LEU A 137 13.01 5.92 -1.34
C LEU A 137 13.48 6.29 -2.75
N GLU A 138 12.89 7.33 -3.35
CA GLU A 138 13.31 7.79 -4.67
C GLU A 138 14.81 8.09 -4.69
N LYS A 139 15.49 7.82 -5.82
CA LYS A 139 16.95 8.02 -5.94
C LYS A 139 17.39 9.42 -5.50
N LYS A 140 16.55 10.44 -5.69
CA LYS A 140 16.78 11.80 -5.21
C LYS A 140 16.78 11.89 -3.67
N ALA A 141 15.81 11.26 -3.00
CA ALA A 141 15.75 11.21 -1.54
C ALA A 141 16.94 10.45 -0.91
N VAL A 142 17.42 9.39 -1.57
CA VAL A 142 18.65 8.68 -1.15
C VAL A 142 19.89 9.56 -1.31
N THR A 143 19.91 10.43 -2.31
CA THR A 143 21.02 11.37 -2.55
C THR A 143 20.99 12.53 -1.55
N ASP A 144 19.82 13.05 -1.21
CA ASP A 144 19.63 14.14 -0.23
C ASP A 144 19.88 13.67 1.23
N PHE A 145 19.94 12.35 1.46
CA PHE A 145 20.25 11.76 2.76
C PHE A 145 21.76 11.66 3.04
N ARG A 146 22.61 11.78 2.02
CA ARG A 146 24.07 11.85 2.15
C ARG A 146 24.53 13.27 2.44
#